data_AF-A0A838TP24-F1
#
_entry.id   AF-A0A838TP24-F1
#
_cell.length_a   1.000
_cell.length_b   1.000
_cell.length_c   1.000
_cell.angle_alpha   90.00
_cell.angle_beta   90.00
_cell.angle_gamma   90.00
#
_symmetry.space_group_name_H-M   'P 1'
#
loop_
_entity.id
_entity.type
_entity.pdbx_description
1 polymer ?
#
loop_
_entity_poly.entity_id
_entity_poly.type
_entity_poly.pdbx_seq_one_letter_code
_entity_poly.pdbx_strand_id
1 'polypeptide(L)' 'MKTIGLIGGLSWYSSVDYYRYINQAVNNKLAGDEAAKM' A
#
# COMPACT_ATOMS: atom_id res chain seq x y z
N MET A 1 0.37 12.81 -2.36
CA MET A 1 -0.28 12.05 -1.26
C MET A 1 0.42 12.31 0.07
N LYS A 2 -0.28 12.18 1.20
CA LYS A 2 0.37 12.12 2.53
C LYS A 2 1.07 10.76 2.69
N THR A 3 2.22 10.74 3.33
CA THR A 3 2.92 9.48 3.67
C THR A 3 2.17 8.75 4.77
N ILE A 4 2.01 7.44 4.65
CA ILE A 4 1.39 6.58 5.66
C ILE A 4 2.42 5.60 6.22
N GLY A 5 2.48 5.41 7.54
CA GLY A 5 3.33 4.39 8.13
C GLY A 5 2.61 3.04 8.19
N LEU A 6 3.17 2.00 7.58
CA LEU A 6 2.67 0.63 7.71
C LEU A 6 3.52 -0.15 8.74
N ILE A 7 2.96 -0.38 9.94
CA ILE A 7 3.59 -1.26 10.94
C ILE A 7 3.12 -2.69 10.67
N GLY A 8 4.00 -3.48 10.06
CA GLY A 8 3.77 -4.90 9.78
C GLY A 8 4.51 -5.83 10.75
N GLY A 9 4.45 -7.14 10.47
CA GLY A 9 5.24 -8.15 11.18
C GLY A 9 4.51 -8.92 12.29
N LEU A 10 3.24 -8.58 12.59
CA LEU A 10 2.37 -9.45 13.42
C LEU A 10 2.11 -10.81 12.72
N SER A 11 2.05 -10.77 11.39
CA SER A 11 2.35 -11.86 10.46
C SER A 11 2.90 -11.23 9.17
N TRP A 12 3.95 -11.80 8.60
CA TRP A 12 4.55 -11.27 7.38
C TRP A 12 3.60 -11.38 6.17
N TYR A 13 2.79 -12.45 6.11
CA TYR A 13 1.79 -12.65 5.05
C TYR A 13 0.80 -11.49 4.98
N SER A 14 0.24 -11.11 6.14
CA SER A 14 -0.73 -10.00 6.20
C SER A 14 -0.11 -8.67 5.79
N SER A 15 1.17 -8.46 6.10
CA SER A 15 1.88 -7.22 5.76
C SER A 15 2.05 -7.07 4.24
N VAL A 16 2.34 -8.18 3.54
CA VAL A 16 2.40 -8.21 2.07
C VAL A 16 1.04 -7.91 1.45
N ASP A 17 -0.03 -8.46 2.02
CA ASP A 17 -1.40 -8.20 1.56
C ASP A 17 -1.77 -6.72 1.72
N TYR A 18 -1.49 -6.12 2.88
CA TYR A 18 -1.74 -4.69 3.10
C TYR A 18 -0.97 -3.83 2.09
N TYR A 19 0.33 -4.10 1.88
CA TYR A 19 1.13 -3.37 0.90
C TYR A 19 0.52 -3.46 -0.51
N ARG A 20 0.10 -4.66 -0.93
CA ARG A 20 -0.52 -4.89 -2.23
C ARG A 20 -1.82 -4.12 -2.38
N TYR A 21 -2.76 -4.28 -1.45
CA TYR A 21 -4.08 -3.66 -1.55
C TYR A 21 -4.01 -2.14 -1.50
N ILE A 22 -3.14 -1.57 -0.67
CA ILE A 22 -2.95 -0.13 -0.58
C ILE A 22 -2.44 0.43 -1.93
N ASN A 23 -1.42 -0.18 -2.54
CA ASN A 23 -0.90 0.27 -3.82
C ASN A 23 -1.92 0.12 -4.95
N GLN A 24 -2.65 -1.00 -5.01
CA GLN A 24 -3.71 -1.20 -5.99
C GLN A 24 -4.81 -0.14 -5.87
N ALA A 25 -5.23 0.19 -4.64
CA ALA A 25 -6.23 1.22 -4.40
C ALA A 25 -5.76 2.60 -4.86
N VAL A 26 -4.48 2.93 -4.67
CA VAL A 26 -3.89 4.19 -5.13
C VAL A 26 -3.79 4.24 -6.64
N ASN A 27 -3.29 3.18 -7.27
CA ASN A 27 -3.19 3.12 -8.72
C ASN A 27 -4.56 3.24 -9.40
N ASN A 28 -5.58 2.57 -8.84
CA ASN A 28 -6.96 2.67 -9.33
C ASN A 28 -7.54 4.09 -9.21
N LYS A 29 -7.07 4.89 -8.25
CA LYS A 29 -7.57 6.24 -8.00
C LYS A 29 -6.85 7.33 -8.77
N LEU A 30 -5.53 7.19 -8.95
CA LEU A 30 -4.68 8.18 -9.60
C LEU A 30 -4.38 7.83 -11.07
N ALA A 31 -4.64 6.58 -11.48
CA ALA A 31 -4.29 5.98 -12.76
C ALA A 31 -2.76 5.95 -13.03
N GLY A 32 -2.36 5.24 -14.09
CA GLY A 32 -0.95 5.11 -14.47
C GLY A 32 -0.20 4.02 -13.70
N ASP A 33 0.99 4.38 -13.22
CA ASP A 33 1.90 3.55 -12.40
C ASP A 33 2.10 4.16 -11.00
N GLU A 34 1.04 4.77 -10.46
CA GLU A 34 1.09 5.46 -9.17
C GLU A 34 0.98 4.47 -8.00
N ALA A 35 1.92 4.57 -7.06
CA ALA A 35 1.95 3.79 -5.84
C ALA A 35 1.71 4.66 -4.60
N ALA A 36 1.27 4.05 -3.50
CA ALA A 36 1.14 4.79 -2.26
C ALA A 36 2.52 5.18 -1.74
N LYS A 37 2.59 6.40 -1.22
CA LYS A 37 3.77 6.83 -0.46
C LYS A 37 3.66 6.26 0.96
N MET A 38 4.42 5.21 1.22
CA MET A 38 4.45 4.48 2.50
C MET A 38 5.82 4.62 3.18
#